data_AF-A0A451B034-F1
#
_entry.id   AF-A0A451B034-F1
#
_cell.length_a   1.000
_cell.length_b   1.000
_cell.length_c   1.000
_cell.angle_alpha   90.00
_cell.angle_beta   90.00
_cell.angle_gamma   90.00
#
_symmetry.space_group_name_H-M   'P 1'
#
loop_
_entity.id
_entity.type
_entity.pdbx_description
1 polymer ?
#
loop_
_entity_poly.entity_id
_entity_poly.type
_entity_poly.pdbx_seq_one_letter_code
_entity_poly.pdbx_strand_id
1 'polypeptide(L)' 'MAGGEAGQVGKNWVERADGRHKELASTAEVAMGAGDVLVIETPGGGGGGYKGDPR' A
#
# COMPACT_ATOMS: atom_id res chain seq x y z
N MET A 1 1.12 -7.20 -27.63
CA MET A 1 0.63 -7.31 -26.24
C MET A 1 1.67 -6.65 -25.35
N ALA A 2 1.43 -5.40 -24.90
CA ALA A 2 2.34 -4.71 -23.99
C ALA A 2 2.01 -5.15 -22.56
N GLY A 3 2.92 -5.89 -21.93
CA GLY A 3 2.80 -6.30 -20.53
C GLY A 3 2.97 -5.10 -19.62
N GLY A 4 1.88 -4.67 -18.98
CA GLY A 4 1.98 -3.79 -17.83
C GLY A 4 2.62 -4.54 -16.67
N GLU A 5 3.56 -3.91 -15.98
CA GLU A 5 4.12 -4.48 -14.75
C GLU A 5 3.03 -4.60 -13.69
N ALA A 6 3.15 -5.56 -12.77
CA ALA A 6 2.21 -5.66 -11.66
C ALA A 6 2.26 -4.38 -10.82
N GLY A 7 1.08 -3.85 -10.46
CA GLY A 7 1.00 -2.78 -9.46
C GLY A 7 1.65 -3.21 -8.15
N GLN A 8 2.17 -2.25 -7.39
CA GLN A 8 2.73 -2.55 -6.08
C GLN A 8 1.62 -3.09 -5.15
N VAL A 9 1.97 -3.81 -4.08
CA VAL A 9 0.98 -4.28 -3.11
C VAL A 9 0.75 -3.21 -2.06
N GLY A 10 -0.51 -2.90 -1.78
CA GLY A 10 -0.88 -1.96 -0.71
C GLY A 10 -0.64 -2.55 0.66
N LYS A 11 -0.32 -1.71 1.64
CA LYS A 11 -0.06 -2.12 3.02
C LYS A 11 -0.87 -1.28 3.98
N ASN A 12 -1.45 -1.93 4.98
CA ASN A 12 -2.25 -1.28 6.01
C ASN A 12 -1.68 -1.65 7.38
N TRP A 13 -1.52 -0.68 8.28
CA TRP A 13 -1.13 -0.94 9.67
C TRP A 13 -1.68 0.12 10.61
N VAL A 14 -1.71 -0.19 11.91
CA VAL A 14 -1.93 0.79 12.97
C VAL A 14 -0.60 1.16 13.59
N GLU A 15 -0.28 2.44 13.60
CA GLU A 15 0.75 3.02 14.47
C GLU A 15 0.10 3.32 15.82
N ARG A 16 0.60 2.66 16.87
CA ARG A 16 0.11 2.85 18.24
C ARG A 16 0.67 4.15 18.81
N ALA A 17 -0.03 4.72 19.77
CA ALA A 17 0.45 5.91 20.49
C ALA A 17 1.83 5.73 21.16
N ASP A 18 2.26 4.49 21.40
CA ASP A 18 3.59 4.14 21.93
C ASP A 18 4.67 3.94 20.85
N GLY A 19 4.34 4.19 19.57
CA GLY A 19 5.23 4.06 18.42
C GLY A 19 5.33 2.66 17.84
N ARG A 20 4.62 1.66 18.37
CA ARG A 20 4.62 0.30 17.79
C ARG A 20 3.72 0.22 16.56
N HIS A 21 4.13 -0.59 15.59
CA HIS A 21 3.32 -0.85 14.40
C HIS A 21 2.64 -2.23 14.49
N LYS A 22 1.35 -2.27 14.15
CA LYS A 22 0.59 -3.51 13.98
C LYS A 22 0.10 -3.60 12.54
N GLU A 23 0.74 -4.45 11.74
CA GLU A 23 0.28 -4.75 10.39
C GLU A 23 -1.11 -5.37 10.39
N LEU A 24 -1.90 -5.01 9.38
CA LEU A 24 -3.25 -5.49 9.15
C LEU A 24 -3.30 -6.30 7.85
N ALA A 25 -4.12 -7.36 7.85
CA ALA A 25 -4.44 -8.09 6.64
C ALA A 25 -5.27 -7.22 5.67
N SER A 26 -5.48 -7.73 4.45
CA SER A 26 -6.33 -7.08 3.43
C SER A 26 -7.75 -6.79 3.92
N THR A 27 -8.25 -7.59 4.85
CA THR A 27 -9.50 -7.34 5.59
C THR A 27 -9.23 -7.65 7.05
N ALA A 28 -9.41 -6.65 7.91
CA ALA A 28 -9.12 -6.78 9.32
C ALA A 28 -10.01 -5.84 10.14
N GLU A 29 -10.29 -6.26 11.38
CA GLU A 29 -10.86 -5.42 12.41
C GLU A 29 -9.83 -5.20 13.51
N VAL A 30 -9.76 -3.98 14.04
CA VAL A 30 -8.81 -3.62 15.09
C VAL A 30 -9.42 -2.57 16.01
N ALA A 31 -9.30 -2.80 17.32
CA ALA A 31 -9.63 -1.79 18.31
C ALA A 31 -8.58 -0.66 18.30
N MET A 32 -9.06 0.58 18.24
CA MET A 32 -8.27 1.80 18.21
C MET A 32 -8.35 2.51 19.56
N GLY A 33 -7.20 2.97 20.06
CA GLY A 33 -7.11 3.87 21.21
C GLY A 33 -6.93 5.33 20.78
N ALA A 34 -7.07 6.25 21.73
CA ALA A 34 -6.72 7.65 21.50
C ALA A 34 -5.21 7.77 21.19
N GLY A 35 -4.88 8.50 20.13
CA GLY A 35 -3.51 8.66 19.66
C GLY A 35 -3.02 7.56 18.71
N ASP A 36 -3.80 6.50 18.48
CA ASP A 36 -3.49 5.54 17.43
C ASP A 36 -3.79 6.13 16.04
N VAL A 37 -2.97 5.75 15.05
CA VAL A 37 -3.09 6.20 13.65
C VAL A 37 -3.27 5.00 12.74
N LEU A 38 -4.29 5.03 11.87
CA LEU A 38 -4.46 4.06 10.80
C LEU A 38 -3.73 4.55 9.55
N VAL A 39 -2.73 3.79 9.09
CA VAL A 39 -2.01 4.06 7.84
C VAL A 39 -2.52 3.14 6.75
N ILE A 40 -2.89 3.72 5.61
CA ILE A 40 -3.34 3.04 4.40
C ILE A 40 -2.41 3.44 3.27
N GLU A 41 -1.53 2.53 2.89
CA GLU A 41 -0.64 2.71 1.74
C GLU A 41 -1.37 2.19 0.49
N THR A 42 -1.91 3.11 -0.31
CA THR A 42 -2.44 2.78 -1.62
C THR A 42 -1.26 2.58 -2.58
N PRO A 43 -1.08 1.39 -3.16
CA PRO A 43 0.03 1.17 -4.07
C PRO A 43 -0.19 1.92 -5.38
N GLY A 44 0.90 2.39 -5.99
CA GLY A 44 0.86 2.96 -7.33
C GLY A 44 0.45 1.93 -8.40
N GLY A 45 -0.17 2.41 -9.48
CA GLY A 45 -0.47 1.60 -10.66
C GLY A 45 0.82 1.11 -11.35
N GLY A 46 0.82 -0.14 -11.82
CA GLY A 46 1.94 -0.74 -12.53
C GLY A 46 2.28 0.03 -13.82
N GLY A 47 3.58 0.22 -14.08
CA GLY A 47 4.05 0.97 -15.22
C GLY A 47 3.53 0.41 -16.55
N GLY A 48 2.89 1.25 -17.36
CA GLY A 48 2.57 0.93 -18.74
C GLY A 48 3.87 0.97 -19.56
N GLY A 49 4.41 -0.19 -19.92
CA GLY A 49 5.61 -0.31 -20.72
C GLY A 49 5.41 0.23 -22.15
N TYR A 50 5.65 1.53 -22.35
CA TYR A 50 5.95 2.06 -23.68
C TYR A 50 7.42 1.77 -24.01
N LYS A 51 7.69 0.58 -24.56
CA LYS A 51 8.91 0.34 -25.35
C LYS A 51 8.59 0.61 -26.82
N GLY A 52 9.09 1.75 -27.34
CA GLY A 52 9.10 2.17 -28.75
C GLY A 52 8.65 3.62 -28.87
N ASP A 53 9.47 4.57 -29.33
CA ASP A 53 10.23 4.57 -30.59
C ASP A 53 11.32 5.67 -30.54
N PRO A 54 12.62 5.40 -30.82
CA PRO A 54 13.61 6.44 -31.00
C PRO A 54 13.38 7.11 -32.37
N ARG A 55 13.01 8.39 -32.35
CA ARG A 55 13.15 9.28 -33.51
C ARG A 55 14.24 10.29 -33.22
#